data_AF-U7QZI3-F1
#
_entry.id   AF-U7QZI3-F1
#
_cell.length_a   1.000
_cell.length_b   1.000
_cell.length_c   1.000
_cell.angle_alpha   90.00
_cell.angle_beta   90.00
_cell.angle_gamma   90.00
#
_symmetry.space_group_name_H-M   'P 1'
#
loop_
_entity.id
_entity.type
_entity.pdbx_description
1 polymer ?
#
loop_
_entity_poly.entity_id
_entity_poly.type
_entity_poly.pdbx_seq_one_letter_code
_entity_poly.pdbx_strand_id
1 'polypeptide(L)'
;MRTNNYELMTAPNSAPVKIWTHGVPVEADAREQRLNTAKMPFIFSYLAVMPDVHIGKSSTIGCGMMAVRTSLNAKDLPDNLYAIRHAIKIAVPRSRTVNHTDHNKGSWQKPPETADHHWSTLQAGFKRLTDKYPQLLKTNNHQHVSTLGTGNHFIELCLDESDRVWMMLHNGSRGVGNAIGNLLECRKDSDVIDEIPMAYKDIEAVIAAQSSLVEIVHPLRQVVCVKG
;
A
#
# COMPACT_ATOMS: atom_id res chain seq x y z
N MET A 1 -6.13 7.48 -32.04
CA MET A 1 -6.19 8.48 -30.94
C MET A 1 -6.71 7.76 -29.71
N ARG A 2 -5.94 7.68 -28.61
CA ARG A 2 -6.43 7.11 -27.34
C ARG A 2 -7.46 8.07 -26.76
N THR A 3 -8.75 7.74 -26.85
CA THR A 3 -9.78 8.42 -26.05
C THR A 3 -9.54 8.01 -24.60
N ASN A 4 -9.17 8.96 -23.74
CA ASN A 4 -8.95 8.64 -22.35
C ASN A 4 -10.30 8.27 -21.70
N ASN A 5 -10.49 6.98 -21.39
CA ASN A 5 -11.70 6.42 -20.77
C ASN A 5 -11.70 6.68 -19.24
N TYR A 6 -11.77 7.94 -18.81
CA TYR A 6 -12.00 8.29 -17.40
C TYR A 6 -13.13 9.29 -17.25
N GLU A 7 -13.88 9.15 -16.16
CA GLU A 7 -14.79 10.17 -15.66
C GLU A 7 -13.97 11.23 -14.92
N LEU A 8 -14.29 12.51 -15.14
CA LEU A 8 -13.60 13.63 -14.49
C LEU A 8 -14.53 14.23 -13.43
N MET A 9 -14.09 14.20 -12.17
CA MET A 9 -14.75 14.87 -11.05
C MET A 9 -13.93 16.08 -10.62
N THR A 10 -14.59 17.21 -10.39
CA THR A 10 -13.96 18.46 -9.94
C THR A 10 -14.76 19.08 -8.80
N ALA A 11 -14.07 19.73 -7.87
CA ALA A 11 -14.68 20.53 -6.81
C ALA A 11 -13.89 21.85 -6.62
N PRO A 12 -14.52 22.89 -6.07
CA PRO A 12 -13.81 24.13 -5.75
C PRO A 12 -12.61 23.87 -4.84
N ASN A 13 -11.47 24.50 -5.14
CA ASN A 13 -10.21 24.36 -4.40
C ASN A 13 -9.68 22.91 -4.31
N SER A 14 -9.99 22.05 -5.29
CA SER A 14 -9.45 20.69 -5.38
C SER A 14 -8.65 20.49 -6.66
N ALA A 15 -7.67 19.58 -6.60
CA ALA A 15 -7.13 18.97 -7.82
C ALA A 15 -8.25 18.22 -8.57
N PRO A 16 -8.16 18.06 -9.90
CA PRO A 16 -9.08 17.21 -10.64
C PRO A 16 -8.95 15.75 -10.20
N VAL A 17 -10.08 15.06 -10.08
CA VAL A 17 -10.14 13.62 -9.79
C VAL A 17 -10.45 12.89 -11.09
N LYS A 18 -9.54 12.01 -11.53
CA LYS A 18 -9.74 11.15 -12.70
C LYS A 18 -10.15 9.76 -12.23
N ILE A 19 -11.28 9.27 -12.72
CA ILE A 19 -11.92 8.05 -12.24
C ILE A 19 -12.06 7.06 -13.38
N TRP A 20 -11.42 5.92 -13.20
CA TRP A 20 -11.46 4.81 -14.12
C TRP A 20 -12.24 3.68 -13.48
N THR A 21 -13.57 3.75 -13.43
CA THR A 21 -14.41 2.71 -12.79
C THR A 21 -15.51 2.21 -13.73
N HIS A 22 -15.31 2.28 -15.06
CA HIS A 22 -16.32 1.87 -16.03
C HIS A 22 -16.73 0.41 -15.80
N GLY A 23 -18.02 0.16 -15.53
CA GLY A 23 -18.55 -1.17 -15.22
C GLY A 23 -18.49 -1.58 -13.75
N VAL A 24 -17.89 -0.77 -12.88
CA VAL A 24 -17.80 -1.05 -11.43
C VAL A 24 -18.43 0.10 -10.65
N PRO A 25 -19.49 -0.14 -9.85
CA PRO A 25 -20.12 0.92 -9.07
C PRO A 25 -19.15 1.49 -8.04
N VAL A 26 -19.29 2.78 -7.73
CA VAL A 26 -18.57 3.44 -6.65
C VAL A 26 -19.58 4.05 -5.68
N GLU A 27 -19.45 3.70 -4.41
CA GLU A 27 -20.31 4.16 -3.34
C GLU A 27 -20.23 5.69 -3.17
N ALA A 28 -21.34 6.32 -2.78
CA ALA A 28 -21.40 7.78 -2.62
C ALA A 28 -20.36 8.29 -1.60
N ASP A 29 -20.21 7.58 -0.47
CA ASP A 29 -19.23 7.92 0.56
C ASP A 29 -17.78 7.80 0.06
N ALA A 30 -17.49 6.80 -0.79
CA ALA A 30 -16.17 6.64 -1.40
C ALA A 30 -15.86 7.80 -2.36
N ARG A 31 -16.85 8.27 -3.14
CA ARG A 31 -16.72 9.46 -4.00
C ARG A 31 -16.46 10.72 -3.19
N GLU A 32 -17.22 10.93 -2.11
CA GLU A 32 -17.05 12.09 -1.22
C GLU A 32 -15.65 12.11 -0.59
N GLN A 33 -15.16 10.95 -0.13
CA GLN A 33 -13.82 10.82 0.42
C GLN A 33 -12.76 11.27 -0.60
N ARG A 34 -12.84 10.84 -1.87
CA ARG A 34 -11.88 11.24 -2.91
C ARG A 34 -11.94 12.72 -3.25
N LEU A 35 -13.12 13.34 -3.22
CA LEU A 35 -13.26 14.80 -3.39
C LEU A 35 -12.60 15.57 -2.25
N ASN A 36 -12.70 15.06 -1.01
CA ASN A 36 -12.01 15.66 0.13
C ASN A 36 -10.49 15.48 0.02
N THR A 37 -10.02 14.31 -0.43
CA THR A 37 -8.61 14.07 -0.74
C THR A 37 -8.06 15.00 -1.79
N ALA A 38 -8.83 15.27 -2.84
CA ALA A 38 -8.41 16.16 -3.89
C ALA A 38 -8.20 17.61 -3.43
N LYS A 39 -8.79 18.03 -2.30
CA LYS A 39 -8.57 19.36 -1.69
C LYS A 39 -7.25 19.47 -0.92
N MET A 40 -6.52 18.35 -0.75
CA MET A 40 -5.27 18.39 -0.01
C MET A 40 -4.21 19.22 -0.73
N PRO A 41 -3.48 20.09 -0.02
CA PRO A 41 -2.57 21.07 -0.61
C PRO A 41 -1.32 20.44 -1.27
N PHE A 42 -1.14 19.13 -1.13
CA PHE A 42 -0.01 18.39 -1.69
C PHE A 42 -0.40 17.48 -2.86
N ILE A 43 -1.68 17.44 -3.28
CA ILE A 43 -2.05 16.69 -4.49
C ILE A 43 -1.44 17.40 -5.69
N PHE A 44 -0.57 16.68 -6.39
CA PHE A 44 0.08 17.17 -7.59
C PHE A 44 -0.68 16.72 -8.83
N SER A 45 -1.06 17.67 -9.70
CA SER A 45 -1.72 17.46 -11.00
C SER A 45 -3.15 16.90 -10.95
N TYR A 46 -3.37 15.69 -10.43
CA TYR A 46 -4.70 15.06 -10.31
C TYR A 46 -4.69 13.93 -9.26
N LEU A 47 -5.86 13.61 -8.72
CA LEU A 47 -6.07 12.39 -7.95
C LEU A 47 -6.59 11.28 -8.88
N ALA A 48 -5.94 10.12 -8.87
CA ALA A 48 -6.37 8.96 -9.65
C ALA A 48 -7.23 8.01 -8.79
N VAL A 49 -8.34 7.55 -9.35
CA VAL A 49 -9.26 6.61 -8.71
C VAL A 49 -9.45 5.40 -9.61
N MET A 50 -9.10 4.23 -9.08
CA MET A 50 -9.13 2.93 -9.77
C MET A 50 -10.43 2.16 -9.46
N PRO A 51 -10.82 1.13 -10.25
CA PRO A 51 -12.08 0.40 -10.05
C PRO A 51 -12.26 -0.23 -8.67
N ASP A 52 -11.16 -0.62 -8.03
CA ASP A 52 -11.10 -1.21 -6.69
C ASP A 52 -11.37 -0.20 -5.57
N VAL A 53 -11.58 1.08 -5.90
CA VAL A 53 -11.92 2.12 -4.90
C VAL A 53 -13.11 1.72 -4.05
N HIS A 54 -12.93 1.75 -2.75
CA HIS A 54 -13.99 1.61 -1.77
C HIS A 54 -13.78 2.67 -0.68
N ILE A 55 -14.79 2.83 0.18
CA ILE A 55 -14.65 3.66 1.36
C ILE A 55 -13.60 3.05 2.28
N GLY A 56 -12.60 3.84 2.65
CA GLY A 56 -11.55 3.39 3.55
C GLY A 56 -11.34 4.30 4.75
N LYS A 57 -10.54 3.85 5.71
CA LYS A 57 -10.03 4.69 6.80
C LYS A 57 -8.89 5.59 6.35
N SER A 58 -8.52 5.62 5.06
CA SER A 58 -7.51 6.50 4.47
C SER A 58 -7.68 6.64 2.94
N SER A 59 -7.01 7.61 2.31
CA SER A 59 -7.08 7.87 0.86
C SER A 59 -6.25 6.95 -0.02
N THR A 60 -5.31 6.17 0.51
CA THR A 60 -4.36 5.41 -0.31
C THR A 60 -4.68 3.92 -0.29
N ILE A 61 -5.65 3.50 -1.11
CA ILE A 61 -5.88 2.09 -1.42
C ILE A 61 -5.18 1.81 -2.76
N GLY A 62 -4.33 0.78 -2.81
CA GLY A 62 -3.57 0.39 -4.01
C GLY A 62 -2.14 0.93 -4.12
N CYS A 63 -1.64 1.66 -3.12
CA CYS A 63 -0.25 2.13 -3.10
C CYS A 63 0.63 1.16 -2.30
N GLY A 64 1.69 0.60 -2.93
CA GLY A 64 2.69 -0.20 -2.21
C GLY A 64 2.97 -1.61 -2.73
N MET A 65 2.40 -1.98 -3.88
CA MET A 65 2.72 -3.24 -4.58
C MET A 65 3.92 -3.06 -5.50
N MET A 66 4.93 -3.90 -5.36
CA MET A 66 6.05 -3.99 -6.29
C MET A 66 6.38 -5.46 -6.56
N ALA A 67 6.73 -5.80 -7.80
CA ALA A 67 7.24 -7.12 -8.15
C ALA A 67 8.55 -6.98 -8.93
N VAL A 68 9.57 -7.74 -8.55
CA VAL A 68 10.89 -7.72 -9.19
C VAL A 68 11.26 -9.13 -9.61
N ARG A 69 11.60 -9.28 -10.91
CA ARG A 69 12.13 -10.53 -11.45
C ARG A 69 13.57 -10.72 -11.01
N THR A 70 13.89 -11.91 -10.50
CA THR A 70 15.26 -12.27 -10.11
C THR A 70 16.03 -12.92 -11.26
N SER A 71 17.29 -13.24 -11.02
CA SER A 71 18.10 -14.06 -11.93
C SER A 71 17.75 -15.56 -11.86
N LEU A 72 17.02 -15.99 -10.83
CA LEU A 72 16.74 -17.40 -10.51
C LEU A 72 15.53 -17.95 -11.28
N ASN A 73 15.46 -19.27 -11.40
CA ASN A 73 14.34 -20.05 -11.90
C ASN A 73 13.88 -21.06 -10.84
N ALA A 74 12.73 -21.71 -11.07
CA ALA A 74 12.15 -22.68 -10.15
C ALA A 74 13.14 -23.80 -9.76
N LYS A 75 13.94 -24.30 -10.71
CA LYS A 75 14.96 -25.34 -10.47
C LYS A 75 16.10 -24.92 -9.53
N ASP A 76 16.29 -23.61 -9.36
CA ASP A 76 17.32 -23.05 -8.49
C ASP A 76 16.79 -22.93 -7.04
N LEU A 77 15.49 -23.15 -6.83
CA LEU A 77 14.88 -23.20 -5.51
C LEU A 77 15.03 -24.60 -4.89
N PRO A 78 15.23 -24.69 -3.57
CA PRO A 78 15.22 -25.97 -2.88
C PRO A 78 13.80 -26.55 -2.83
N ASP A 79 13.70 -27.88 -2.75
CA ASP A 79 12.42 -28.58 -2.60
C ASP A 79 11.63 -28.12 -1.37
N ASN A 80 12.33 -27.70 -0.31
CA ASN A 80 11.75 -27.16 0.90
C ASN A 80 12.08 -25.66 1.07
N LEU A 81 11.05 -24.82 0.99
CA LEU A 81 11.16 -23.37 1.06
C LEU A 81 11.16 -22.81 2.51
N TYR A 82 11.15 -23.67 3.53
CA TYR A 82 11.15 -23.26 4.94
C TYR A 82 12.33 -22.35 5.29
N ALA A 83 13.54 -22.69 4.82
CA ALA A 83 14.74 -21.90 5.08
C ALA A 83 14.65 -20.49 4.49
N ILE A 84 14.14 -20.38 3.25
CA ILE A 84 13.93 -19.09 2.57
C ILE A 84 12.88 -18.27 3.33
N ARG A 85 11.74 -18.88 3.66
CA ARG A 85 10.69 -18.24 4.46
C ARG A 85 11.23 -17.73 5.80
N HIS A 86 12.08 -18.50 6.45
CA HIS A 86 12.70 -18.11 7.72
C HIS A 86 13.69 -16.96 7.54
N ALA A 87 14.53 -17.01 6.52
CA ALA A 87 15.48 -15.95 6.19
C ALA A 87 14.78 -14.61 5.91
N ILE A 88 13.68 -14.62 5.15
CA ILE A 88 12.87 -13.42 4.89
C ILE A 88 12.34 -12.83 6.21
N LYS A 89 11.83 -13.67 7.12
CA LYS A 89 11.33 -13.22 8.44
C LYS A 89 12.41 -12.61 9.33
N ILE A 90 13.65 -13.07 9.21
CA ILE A 90 14.79 -12.51 9.94
C ILE A 90 15.21 -11.17 9.32
N ALA A 91 15.27 -11.11 7.99
CA ALA A 91 15.71 -9.92 7.25
C ALA A 91 14.70 -8.76 7.35
N VAL A 92 13.40 -9.06 7.39
CA VAL A 92 12.34 -8.06 7.44
C VAL A 92 11.44 -8.28 8.67
N PRO A 93 11.65 -7.52 9.76
CA PRO A 93 10.85 -7.67 10.96
C PRO A 93 9.39 -7.26 10.75
N ARG A 94 8.51 -7.97 11.44
CA ARG A 94 7.06 -7.74 11.47
C ARG A 94 6.73 -6.72 12.54
N SER A 95 5.85 -5.76 12.26
CA SER A 95 5.57 -4.63 13.16
C SER A 95 4.83 -5.00 14.45
N ARG A 96 4.28 -6.22 14.59
CA ARG A 96 3.51 -6.61 15.78
C ARG A 96 3.70 -8.08 16.16
N THR A 97 3.91 -8.35 17.44
CA THR A 97 3.81 -9.70 18.04
C THR A 97 2.47 -9.88 18.76
N VAL A 98 2.03 -11.14 18.90
CA VAL A 98 0.67 -11.55 19.30
C VAL A 98 0.25 -11.08 20.71
N ASN A 99 1.19 -10.59 21.53
CA ASN A 99 0.89 -10.10 22.87
C ASN A 99 0.70 -8.57 22.86
N HIS A 100 -0.55 -8.17 23.11
CA HIS A 100 -1.13 -6.83 22.99
C HIS A 100 -0.57 -5.72 23.90
N THR A 101 0.58 -5.89 24.55
CA THR A 101 1.01 -4.99 25.62
C THR A 101 2.12 -4.01 25.25
N ASP A 102 2.69 -4.06 24.05
CA ASP A 102 3.83 -3.22 23.71
C ASP A 102 3.84 -2.76 22.24
N HIS A 103 3.61 -1.46 22.03
CA HIS A 103 3.50 -0.83 20.71
C HIS A 103 4.81 -0.84 19.90
N ASN A 104 5.95 -1.18 20.52
CA ASN A 104 7.28 -1.14 19.87
C ASN A 104 7.88 -2.52 19.54
N LYS A 105 7.26 -3.64 19.94
CA LYS A 105 7.84 -5.00 19.83
C LYS A 105 7.95 -5.59 18.43
N GLY A 106 7.62 -4.85 17.38
CA GLY A 106 7.89 -5.25 15.99
C GLY A 106 8.61 -4.20 15.14
N SER A 107 9.03 -3.12 15.78
CA SER A 107 9.90 -2.12 15.19
C SER A 107 11.36 -2.53 15.35
N TRP A 108 12.26 -1.90 14.60
CA TRP A 108 13.68 -2.06 14.86
C TRP A 108 14.01 -1.47 16.24
N GLN A 109 14.48 -2.30 17.18
CA GLN A 109 15.05 -1.82 18.45
C GLN A 109 16.23 -0.88 18.18
N LYS A 110 17.07 -1.25 17.21
CA LYS A 110 18.07 -0.41 16.56
C LYS A 110 17.93 -0.61 15.05
N PRO A 111 17.49 0.42 14.29
CA PRO A 111 17.41 0.32 12.83
C PRO A 111 18.76 -0.07 12.22
N PRO A 112 18.77 -0.91 11.17
CA PRO A 112 20.00 -1.18 10.42
C PRO A 112 20.46 0.09 9.71
N GLU A 113 21.76 0.18 9.40
CA GLU A 113 22.35 1.34 8.73
C GLU A 113 21.65 1.69 7.42
N THR A 114 21.15 0.68 6.70
CA THR A 114 20.35 0.88 5.49
C THR A 114 19.03 1.60 5.77
N ALA A 115 18.35 1.30 6.87
CA ALA A 115 17.13 2.00 7.27
C ALA A 115 17.44 3.43 7.72
N ASP A 116 18.53 3.65 8.46
CA ASP A 116 19.01 4.98 8.85
C ASP A 116 19.33 5.85 7.63
N HIS A 117 20.05 5.28 6.66
CA HIS A 117 20.36 5.96 5.41
C HIS A 117 19.10 6.37 4.67
N HIS A 118 18.14 5.46 4.45
CA HIS A 118 16.87 5.81 3.81
C HIS A 118 16.10 6.86 4.60
N TRP A 119 16.05 6.76 5.92
CA TRP A 119 15.39 7.75 6.77
C TRP A 119 16.02 9.14 6.62
N SER A 120 17.35 9.24 6.53
CA SER A 120 18.04 10.52 6.35
C SER A 120 17.58 11.27 5.09
N THR A 121 17.28 10.55 4.01
CA THR A 121 16.78 11.15 2.77
C THR A 121 15.35 11.69 2.89
N LEU A 122 14.54 11.09 3.79
CA LEU A 122 13.16 11.49 4.04
C LEU A 122 13.03 12.57 5.13
N GLN A 123 14.05 12.69 6.00
CA GLN A 123 14.00 13.50 7.21
C GLN A 123 13.65 14.97 6.93
N ALA A 124 14.24 15.58 5.89
CA ALA A 124 13.96 16.96 5.53
C ALA A 124 12.49 17.16 5.09
N GLY A 125 11.94 16.21 4.32
CA GLY A 125 10.53 16.23 3.91
C GLY A 125 9.59 16.02 5.09
N PHE A 126 9.92 15.06 5.96
CA PHE A 126 9.16 14.80 7.17
C PHE A 126 9.19 15.98 8.15
N LYS A 127 10.32 16.69 8.24
CA LYS A 127 10.42 17.92 9.04
C LYS A 127 9.44 18.99 8.54
N ARG A 128 9.37 19.23 7.22
CA ARG A 128 8.39 20.20 6.68
C ARG A 128 6.94 19.84 7.02
N LEU A 129 6.61 18.55 7.01
CA LEU A 129 5.28 18.08 7.42
C LEU A 129 5.03 18.30 8.91
N THR A 130 5.99 17.96 9.76
CA THR A 130 5.87 18.09 11.21
C THR A 130 5.93 19.53 11.71
N ASP A 131 6.63 20.42 11.02
CA ASP A 131 6.60 21.87 11.27
C ASP A 131 5.17 22.42 11.10
N LYS A 132 4.41 21.88 10.15
CA LYS A 132 2.99 22.23 9.92
C LYS A 132 2.02 21.44 10.80
N TYR A 133 2.36 20.19 11.12
CA TYR A 133 1.53 19.24 11.86
C TYR A 133 2.35 18.53 12.97
N PRO A 134 2.62 19.20 14.11
CA PRO A 134 3.51 18.69 15.16
C PRO A 134 3.12 17.34 15.76
N GLN A 135 1.83 17.00 15.76
CA GLN A 135 1.30 15.71 16.20
C GLN A 135 1.89 14.51 15.44
N LEU A 136 2.35 14.70 14.20
CA LEU A 136 2.99 13.64 13.42
C LEU A 136 4.34 13.22 14.00
N LEU A 137 4.99 14.03 14.84
CA LEU A 137 6.23 13.65 15.54
C LEU A 137 6.02 12.48 16.50
N LYS A 138 4.80 12.27 16.99
CA LYS A 138 4.46 11.17 17.90
C LYS A 138 4.23 9.84 17.19
N THR A 139 4.37 9.81 15.86
CA THR A 139 4.20 8.59 15.07
C THR A 139 5.46 7.74 15.12
N ASN A 140 5.31 6.43 15.00
CA ASN A 140 6.45 5.51 14.98
C ASN A 140 7.09 5.52 13.58
N ASN A 141 7.86 6.57 13.31
CA ASN A 141 8.37 6.91 11.98
C ASN A 141 9.70 6.20 11.66
N HIS A 142 10.76 6.49 12.41
CA HIS A 142 12.12 6.01 12.12
C HIS A 142 12.28 4.51 12.38
N GLN A 143 11.78 4.02 13.53
CA GLN A 143 11.92 2.61 13.92
C GLN A 143 11.11 1.64 13.04
N HIS A 144 10.17 2.13 12.24
CA HIS A 144 9.38 1.29 11.33
C HIS A 144 9.80 1.39 9.86
N VAL A 145 10.80 2.21 9.54
CA VAL A 145 11.42 2.19 8.20
C VAL A 145 11.91 0.77 7.90
N SER A 146 11.58 0.26 6.71
CA SER A 146 11.96 -1.09 6.27
C SER A 146 11.40 -2.24 7.14
N THR A 147 10.30 -2.02 7.85
CA THR A 147 9.52 -3.10 8.48
C THR A 147 8.36 -3.54 7.59
N LEU A 148 7.93 -4.80 7.69
CA LEU A 148 6.85 -5.32 6.83
C LEU A 148 5.48 -4.78 7.23
N GLY A 149 5.22 -4.64 8.53
CA GLY A 149 3.92 -4.23 9.03
C GLY A 149 3.03 -5.34 9.56
N THR A 150 1.72 -5.11 9.44
CA THR A 150 0.59 -5.98 9.83
C THR A 150 -0.52 -5.86 8.80
N GLY A 151 -1.57 -6.70 8.87
CA GLY A 151 -2.74 -6.63 7.99
C GLY A 151 -2.50 -7.33 6.66
N ASN A 152 -2.73 -6.62 5.55
CA ASN A 152 -2.56 -7.18 4.20
C ASN A 152 -1.14 -7.03 3.62
N HIS A 153 -0.16 -6.60 4.41
CA HIS A 153 1.24 -6.54 3.99
C HIS A 153 1.91 -7.92 3.95
N PHE A 154 2.68 -8.17 2.89
CA PHE A 154 3.36 -9.44 2.67
C PHE A 154 4.62 -9.31 1.80
N ILE A 155 5.50 -10.29 1.91
CA ILE A 155 6.53 -10.60 0.92
C ILE A 155 6.20 -11.97 0.34
N GLU A 156 6.16 -12.05 -0.98
CA GLU A 156 5.84 -13.26 -1.71
C GLU A 156 6.95 -13.63 -2.69
N LEU A 157 7.21 -14.93 -2.80
CA LEU A 157 7.93 -15.49 -3.93
C LEU A 157 6.90 -16.09 -4.87
N CYS A 158 7.04 -15.75 -6.15
CA CYS A 158 6.16 -16.19 -7.21
C CYS A 158 6.97 -16.75 -8.38
N LEU A 159 6.33 -17.59 -9.18
CA LEU A 159 6.85 -18.07 -10.45
C LEU A 159 6.00 -17.50 -11.59
N ASP A 160 6.64 -17.07 -12.68
CA ASP A 160 5.92 -16.79 -13.92
C ASP A 160 5.76 -18.05 -14.77
N GLU A 161 5.12 -17.91 -15.93
CA GLU A 161 4.87 -19.00 -16.89
C GLU A 161 6.14 -19.63 -17.47
N SER A 162 7.29 -18.95 -17.35
CA SER A 162 8.61 -19.45 -17.75
C SER A 162 9.43 -19.96 -16.56
N ASP A 163 8.78 -20.24 -15.43
CA ASP A 163 9.39 -20.66 -14.17
C ASP A 163 10.44 -19.68 -13.63
N ARG A 164 10.40 -18.40 -14.01
CA ARG A 164 11.30 -17.38 -13.44
C ARG A 164 10.82 -17.02 -12.05
N VAL A 165 11.76 -16.82 -11.12
CA VAL A 165 11.45 -16.44 -9.75
C VAL A 165 11.28 -14.93 -9.66
N TRP A 166 10.14 -14.51 -9.10
CA TRP A 166 9.79 -13.14 -8.78
C TRP A 166 9.69 -12.95 -7.27
N MET A 167 10.08 -11.77 -6.79
CA MET A 167 9.78 -11.33 -5.43
C MET A 167 8.77 -10.20 -5.48
N MET A 168 7.61 -10.42 -4.86
CA MET A 168 6.55 -9.45 -4.73
C MET A 168 6.53 -8.90 -3.31
N LEU A 169 6.38 -7.59 -3.18
CA LEU A 169 6.30 -6.88 -1.92
C LEU A 169 5.01 -6.07 -1.90
N HIS A 170 4.21 -6.28 -0.86
CA HIS A 170 3.13 -5.41 -0.48
C HIS A 170 3.47 -4.72 0.84
N ASN A 171 3.74 -3.42 0.81
CA ASN A 171 4.00 -2.63 2.02
C ASN A 171 3.45 -1.20 1.91
N GLY A 172 3.07 -0.62 3.04
CA GLY A 172 2.58 0.75 3.13
C GLY A 172 3.50 1.69 3.91
N SER A 173 3.02 2.90 4.13
CA SER A 173 3.69 4.00 4.84
C SER A 173 3.66 3.89 6.38
N ARG A 174 3.32 2.70 6.89
CA ARG A 174 3.24 2.37 8.32
C ARG A 174 2.33 3.35 9.08
N GLY A 175 2.65 3.60 10.36
CA GLY A 175 1.86 4.48 11.22
C GLY A 175 1.82 5.94 10.75
N VAL A 176 2.82 6.39 9.99
CA VAL A 176 2.88 7.77 9.49
C VAL A 176 1.76 8.05 8.51
N GLY A 177 1.55 7.17 7.52
CA GLY A 177 0.45 7.34 6.56
C GLY A 177 -0.92 7.31 7.21
N ASN A 178 -1.13 6.38 8.14
CA ASN A 178 -2.36 6.32 8.91
C ASN A 178 -2.58 7.60 9.74
N ALA A 179 -1.54 8.15 10.37
CA ALA A 179 -1.67 9.40 11.13
C ALA A 179 -1.97 10.61 10.24
N ILE A 180 -1.37 10.66 9.04
CA ILE A 180 -1.65 11.70 8.04
C ILE A 180 -3.11 11.60 7.57
N GLY A 181 -3.58 10.38 7.22
CA GLY A 181 -4.98 10.15 6.84
C GLY A 181 -5.96 10.58 7.94
N ASN A 182 -5.72 10.13 9.18
CA ASN A 182 -6.54 10.50 10.34
C ASN A 182 -6.54 12.00 10.64
N LEU A 183 -5.43 12.69 10.38
CA LEU A 183 -5.32 14.11 10.63
C LEU A 183 -6.08 14.94 9.59
N LEU A 184 -6.04 14.52 8.34
CA LEU A 184 -6.46 15.35 7.23
C LEU A 184 -7.86 14.98 6.70
N GLU A 185 -8.28 13.73 6.82
CA GLU A 185 -9.25 13.20 5.85
C GLU A 185 -10.34 12.29 6.43
N CYS A 186 -10.11 11.61 7.56
CA CYS A 186 -10.90 10.43 7.89
C CYS A 186 -12.04 10.69 8.86
N ARG A 187 -13.22 10.11 8.55
CA ARG A 187 -14.26 9.84 9.54
C ARG A 187 -13.67 8.95 10.65
N LYS A 188 -14.01 9.25 11.89
CA LYS A 188 -13.56 8.53 13.09
C LYS A 188 -14.54 7.41 13.50
N ASP A 189 -15.55 7.15 12.69
CA ASP A 189 -16.63 6.24 13.04
C ASP A 189 -16.13 4.79 13.03
N SER A 190 -16.45 4.04 14.09
CA SER A 190 -16.05 2.64 14.28
C SER A 190 -16.57 1.69 13.19
N ASP A 191 -17.56 2.15 12.41
CA ASP A 191 -18.34 1.34 11.50
C ASP A 191 -17.73 1.28 10.09
N VAL A 192 -16.68 2.05 9.80
CA VAL A 192 -15.91 1.94 8.55
C VAL A 192 -14.98 0.74 8.63
N ILE A 193 -15.24 -0.30 7.83
CA ILE A 193 -14.49 -1.56 7.86
C ILE A 193 -13.63 -1.71 6.60
N ASP A 194 -12.42 -1.17 6.65
CA ASP A 194 -11.47 -1.02 5.52
C ASP A 194 -10.79 -2.34 5.07
N GLU A 195 -10.88 -3.42 5.86
CA GLU A 195 -10.07 -4.64 5.64
C GLU A 195 -10.86 -5.96 5.70
N ILE A 196 -12.20 -5.92 5.77
CA ILE A 196 -12.99 -7.16 5.70
C ILE A 196 -13.18 -7.59 4.24
N PRO A 197 -13.26 -8.91 3.96
CA PRO A 197 -13.54 -9.43 2.62
C PRO A 197 -14.73 -8.76 1.93
N MET A 198 -15.76 -8.36 2.70
CA MET A 198 -16.99 -7.73 2.17
C MET A 198 -16.82 -6.27 1.72
N ALA A 199 -15.72 -5.61 2.06
CA ALA A 199 -15.41 -4.27 1.57
C ALA A 199 -14.75 -4.30 0.18
N TYR A 200 -14.20 -5.45 -0.21
CA TYR A 200 -13.62 -5.63 -1.54
C TYR A 200 -14.70 -5.88 -2.57
N LYS A 201 -14.52 -5.25 -3.73
CA LYS A 201 -15.34 -5.51 -4.91
C LYS A 201 -14.94 -6.84 -5.54
N ASP A 202 -15.84 -7.37 -6.36
CA ASP A 202 -15.55 -8.54 -7.17
C ASP A 202 -14.29 -8.32 -8.02
N ILE A 203 -13.29 -9.20 -7.85
CA ILE A 203 -11.98 -9.04 -8.45
C ILE A 203 -12.01 -9.18 -9.98
N GLU A 204 -12.90 -10.03 -10.51
CA GLU A 204 -13.05 -10.22 -11.96
C GLU A 204 -13.64 -8.95 -12.58
N ALA A 205 -14.64 -8.34 -11.93
CA ALA A 205 -15.21 -7.06 -12.35
C ALA A 205 -14.16 -5.93 -12.31
N VAL A 206 -13.33 -5.88 -11.27
CA VAL A 206 -12.23 -4.91 -11.14
C VAL A 206 -11.22 -5.09 -12.27
N ILE A 207 -10.72 -6.30 -12.51
CA ILE A 207 -9.74 -6.59 -13.57
C ILE A 207 -10.33 -6.26 -14.95
N ALA A 208 -11.57 -6.66 -15.21
CA ALA A 208 -12.26 -6.35 -16.46
C ALA A 208 -12.34 -4.83 -16.72
N ALA A 209 -12.66 -4.04 -15.69
CA ALA A 209 -12.72 -2.58 -15.79
C ALA A 209 -11.35 -1.93 -16.01
N GLN A 210 -10.27 -2.57 -15.57
CA GLN A 210 -8.89 -2.10 -15.77
C GLN A 210 -8.27 -2.59 -17.08
N SER A 211 -8.89 -3.53 -17.80
CA SER A 211 -8.31 -4.19 -18.99
C SER A 211 -7.79 -3.25 -20.07
N SER A 212 -8.36 -2.04 -20.20
CA SER A 212 -7.90 -1.02 -21.17
C SER A 212 -6.73 -0.15 -20.65
N LEU A 213 -6.42 -0.23 -19.36
CA LEU A 213 -5.42 0.58 -18.65
C LEU A 213 -4.18 -0.23 -18.29
N VAL A 214 -4.33 -1.55 -18.18
CA VAL A 214 -3.27 -2.46 -17.79
C VAL A 214 -3.03 -3.49 -18.89
N GLU A 215 -1.76 -3.80 -19.10
CA GLU A 215 -1.35 -4.92 -19.93
C GLU A 215 -0.80 -5.99 -18.98
N ILE A 216 -1.32 -7.22 -19.10
CA ILE A 216 -0.77 -8.34 -18.35
C ILE A 216 0.53 -8.75 -19.04
N VAL A 217 1.65 -8.31 -18.47
CA VAL A 217 2.99 -8.67 -18.97
C VAL A 217 3.41 -10.06 -18.48
N HIS A 218 3.04 -10.41 -17.24
CA HIS A 218 3.38 -11.68 -16.62
C HIS A 218 2.28 -12.16 -15.66
N PRO A 219 1.75 -13.38 -15.85
CA PRO A 219 0.99 -14.10 -14.83
C PRO A 219 1.94 -14.68 -13.78
N LEU A 220 1.63 -14.48 -12.49
CA LEU A 220 2.46 -14.93 -11.38
C LEU A 220 1.69 -15.93 -10.51
N ARG A 221 2.30 -17.08 -10.22
CA ARG A 221 1.80 -18.09 -9.29
C ARG A 221 2.61 -18.06 -7.99
N GLN A 222 1.93 -17.87 -6.87
CA GLN A 222 2.56 -17.88 -5.55
C GLN A 222 3.19 -19.24 -5.24
N VAL A 223 4.40 -19.22 -4.65
CA VAL A 223 5.06 -20.40 -4.07
C VAL A 223 5.32 -20.25 -2.57
N VAL A 224 5.58 -19.03 -2.08
CA VAL A 224 5.77 -18.74 -0.65
C VAL A 224 5.17 -17.38 -0.33
N CYS A 225 4.48 -17.29 0.81
CA CYS A 225 4.01 -16.01 1.37
C CYS A 225 4.51 -15.83 2.81
N VAL A 226 5.02 -14.64 3.10
CA VAL A 226 5.39 -14.15 4.43
C VAL A 226 4.51 -12.94 4.75
N LYS A 227 3.49 -13.15 5.59
CA LYS A 227 2.63 -12.10 6.13
C LYS A 227 3.27 -11.33 7.28
N GLY A 228 2.94 -10.03 7.35
CA GLY A 228 3.23 -9.13 8.49
C GLY A 228 2.51 -9.51 9.77
#